data_AF-A0A1H7YRZ8-F1
#
_entry.id   AF-A0A1H7YRZ8-F1
#
_cell.length_a   1.000
_cell.length_b   1.000
_cell.length_c   1.000
_cell.angle_alpha   90.00
_cell.angle_beta   90.00
_cell.angle_gamma   90.00
#
_symmetry.space_group_name_H-M   'P 1'
#
loop_
_entity.id
_entity.type
_entity.pdbx_description
1 polymer ?
#
loop_
_entity_poly.entity_id
_entity_poly.type
_entity_poly.pdbx_seq_one_letter_code
_entity_poly.pdbx_strand_id
1 'polypeptide(L)' 'MTTGPTMLEDHHMMNGEQAAILQELCSATGHPFEDQMTADSADALIAELSALTADRDADPTT' A
#
# COMPACT_ATOMS: atom_id res chain seq x y z
N MET A 1 -31.80 24.22 -0.31
CA MET A 1 -31.03 23.62 0.80
C MET A 1 -30.20 22.52 0.16
N THR A 2 -29.08 22.90 -0.44
CA THR A 2 -27.72 22.71 0.12
C THR A 2 -27.33 21.24 0.03
N THR A 3 -26.56 20.95 -1.02
CA THR A 3 -25.54 19.89 -1.15
C THR A 3 -25.80 18.61 -0.36
N GLY A 4 -26.04 17.51 -1.09
CA GLY A 4 -25.94 16.16 -0.55
C GLY A 4 -24.62 15.97 0.18
N PRO A 5 -24.57 15.05 1.17
CA PRO A 5 -23.36 14.81 1.95
C PRO A 5 -22.22 14.56 0.96
N THR A 6 -21.28 15.51 0.91
CA THR A 6 -20.01 15.36 0.23
C THR A 6 -19.49 13.98 0.61
N MET A 7 -19.22 13.14 -0.40
CA MET A 7 -18.51 11.88 -0.23
C MET A 7 -17.37 12.18 0.74
N LEU A 8 -17.52 11.68 1.98
CA LEU A 8 -16.45 11.72 2.96
C LEU A 8 -15.39 10.86 2.31
N GLU A 9 -14.47 11.50 1.61
CA GLU A 9 -13.21 10.89 1.19
C GLU A 9 -12.57 10.52 2.53
N ASP A 10 -12.82 9.27 2.92
CA ASP A 10 -12.45 8.69 4.18
C ASP A 10 -10.94 8.52 4.11
N HIS A 11 -10.21 9.63 4.28
CA HIS A 11 -8.76 9.70 4.36
C HIS A 11 -8.33 9.10 5.70
N HIS A 12 -8.73 7.85 5.92
CA HIS A 12 -8.34 7.08 7.07
C HIS A 12 -6.84 6.79 6.95
N MET A 13 -6.16 6.92 8.08
CA MET A 13 -4.76 6.56 8.19
C MET A 13 -4.60 5.06 7.89
N MET A 14 -3.43 4.69 7.38
CA MET A 14 -3.08 3.29 7.13
C MET A 14 -3.39 2.42 8.37
N ASN A 15 -4.14 1.33 8.17
CA ASN A 15 -4.48 0.43 9.26
C ASN A 15 -3.33 -0.56 9.52
N GLY A 16 -3.30 -1.19 10.71
CA GLY A 16 -2.19 -2.07 11.12
C GLY A 16 -1.94 -3.26 10.20
N GLU A 17 -2.97 -3.76 9.52
CA GLU A 17 -2.85 -4.82 8.51
C GLU A 17 -2.11 -4.32 7.26
N GLN A 18 -2.53 -3.19 6.71
CA GLN A 18 -1.84 -2.56 5.57
C GLN A 18 -0.39 -2.22 5.93
N ALA A 19 -0.15 -1.72 7.15
CA ALA A 19 1.19 -1.43 7.64
C ALA A 19 2.08 -2.68 7.65
N ALA A 20 1.55 -3.83 8.08
CA ALA A 20 2.29 -5.08 8.10
C ALA A 20 2.64 -5.56 6.68
N ILE A 21 1.66 -5.52 5.76
CA ILE A 21 1.86 -5.92 4.36
C ILE A 21 2.87 -4.99 3.67
N LEU A 22 2.68 -3.67 3.81
CA LEU A 22 3.57 -2.67 3.24
C LEU A 22 4.98 -2.78 3.82
N GLN A 23 5.14 -3.06 5.12
CA GLN A 23 6.45 -3.27 5.75
C GLN A 23 7.19 -4.47 5.15
N GLU A 24 6.50 -5.60 4.95
CA GLU A 24 7.09 -6.78 4.33
C GLU A 24 7.53 -6.50 2.89
N LEU A 25 6.65 -5.86 2.11
CA LEU A 25 6.92 -5.49 0.72
C LEU A 25 8.05 -4.46 0.59
N CYS A 26 8.06 -3.42 1.42
CA CYS A 26 9.16 -2.45 1.48
C CYS A 26 10.49 -3.14 1.82
N SER A 27 10.48 -4.09 2.77
CA SER A 27 11.68 -4.85 3.12
C SER A 27 12.16 -5.75 1.98
N ALA A 28 11.25 -6.39 1.24
CA ALA A 28 11.59 -7.28 0.12
C ALA A 28 12.12 -6.52 -1.10
N THR A 29 11.57 -5.33 -1.36
CA THR A 29 11.92 -4.48 -2.51
C THR A 29 13.06 -3.49 -2.21
N GLY A 30 13.40 -3.29 -0.94
CA GLY A 30 14.34 -2.27 -0.49
C GLY A 30 13.76 -0.84 -0.50
N HIS A 31 12.45 -0.71 -0.56
CA HIS A 31 11.75 0.57 -0.54
C HIS A 31 11.66 1.13 0.89
N PRO A 32 11.76 2.45 1.11
CA PRO A 32 11.53 3.04 2.43
C PRO A 32 10.06 2.82 2.86
N PHE A 33 9.88 2.41 4.12
CA PHE A 33 8.56 2.30 4.75
C PHE A 33 8.20 3.63 5.43
N GLU A 34 7.03 4.18 5.10
CA GLU A 34 6.49 5.39 5.74
C GLU A 34 5.25 5.05 6.58
N ASP A 35 5.36 5.21 7.90
CA ASP A 35 4.25 4.95 8.84
C ASP A 35 3.14 6.01 8.74
N GLN A 36 3.48 7.23 8.29
CA GLN A 36 2.57 8.36 8.20
C GLN A 36 1.97 8.52 6.80
N MET A 37 1.35 7.46 6.28
CA MET A 37 0.60 7.51 5.01
C MET A 37 -0.88 7.19 5.19
N THR A 38 -1.70 7.66 4.24
CA THR A 38 -3.12 7.32 4.20
C THR A 38 -3.31 5.89 3.73
N ALA A 39 -4.43 5.28 4.11
CA ALA A 39 -4.79 3.92 3.69
C ALA A 39 -4.83 3.76 2.17
N ASP A 40 -5.25 4.80 1.44
CA ASP A 40 -5.29 4.82 -0.03
C ASP A 40 -3.88 4.78 -0.65
N SER A 41 -2.96 5.59 -0.12
CA SER A 41 -1.56 5.57 -0.55
C SER A 41 -0.86 4.26 -0.19
N ALA A 42 -1.18 3.68 0.97
CA ALA A 42 -0.69 2.37 1.36
C ALA A 42 -1.16 1.28 0.41
N ASP A 43 -2.44 1.30 0.01
CA ASP A 43 -3.01 0.31 -0.93
C ASP A 43 -2.34 0.39 -2.31
N ALA A 44 -2.15 1.62 -2.82
CA ALA A 44 -1.45 1.85 -4.08
C ALA A 44 -0.01 1.34 -4.05
N LEU A 45 0.74 1.60 -2.97
CA LEU A 45 2.09 1.10 -2.80
C LEU A 45 2.14 -0.41 -2.60
N ILE A 46 1.20 -1.00 -1.85
CA ILE A 46 1.10 -2.45 -1.69
C ILE A 46 0.91 -3.10 -3.07
N ALA A 47 0.00 -2.59 -3.90
CA ALA A 47 -0.23 -3.11 -5.23
C ALA A 47 1.01 -3.01 -6.13
N GLU A 48 1.70 -1.86 -6.10
CA GLU A 48 2.92 -1.63 -6.88
C GLU A 48 4.07 -2.54 -6.45
N LEU A 49 4.37 -2.59 -5.14
CA LEU A 49 5.45 -3.40 -4.60
C LEU A 49 5.15 -4.90 -4.70
N SER A 50 3.89 -5.30 -4.55
CA SER A 50 3.46 -6.70 -4.74
C SER A 50 3.66 -7.14 -6.18
N ALA A 51 3.30 -6.30 -7.17
CA ALA A 51 3.55 -6.57 -8.57
C ALA A 51 5.06 -6.68 -8.88
N LEU A 52 5.88 -5.80 -8.32
CA LEU A 52 7.34 -5.86 -8.47
C LEU A 52 7.94 -7.13 -7.87
N THR A 53 7.43 -7.56 -6.71
CA THR A 53 7.93 -8.76 -6.02
C THR A 53 7.48 -10.03 -6.74
N ALA A 54 6.24 -10.07 -7.24
CA ALA A 54 5.73 -11.19 -8.03
C ALA A 54 6.49 -11.38 -9.35
N ASP A 55 6.91 -10.31 -10.00
CA ASP A 55 7.75 -10.37 -11.21
C ASP A 55 9.17 -10.91 -10.90
N ARG A 56 9.71 -10.59 -9.72
CA ARG A 56 11.03 -11.08 -9.27
C ARG A 56 11.03 -12.54 -8.81
N ASP A 57 9.94 -13.02 -8.23
CA ASP A 57 9.79 -14.42 -7.82
C ASP A 57 9.46 -15.34 -9.02
N ALA A 58 9.00 -14.76 -10.13
CA ALA A 58 8.70 -15.48 -11.37
C ALA A 58 9.94 -15.95 -12.17
N ASP A 59 11.16 -15.85 -11.61
CA ASP A 59 12.38 -16.42 -12.20
C ASP A 59 12.80 -17.74 -11.52
N PRO A 60 12.32 -18.91 -11.99
CA PRO A 60 12.88 -20.20 -11.63
C PRO A 60 14.05 -20.54 -12.57
N THR A 61 15.17 -19.84 -12.43
CA THR A 61 16.42 -20.26 -13.10
C THR A 61 17.48 -20.69 -12.10
N THR A 62 17.29 -21.84 -11.43
CA THR A 62 18.33 -22.81 -11.04
C THR A 62 17.71 -24.13 -10.59
#